data_AF-A0A645CBG2-F1
#
_entry.id   AF-A0A645CBG2-F1
#
_cell.length_a   1.000
_cell.length_b   1.000
_cell.length_c   1.000
_cell.angle_alpha   90.00
_cell.angle_beta   90.00
_cell.angle_gamma   90.00
#
_symmetry.space_group_name_H-M   'P 1'
#
loop_
_entity.id
_entity.type
_entity.pdbx_description
1 polymer ?
#
loop_
_entity_poly.entity_id
_entity_poly.type
_entity_poly.pdbx_seq_one_letter_code
_entity_poly.pdbx_strand_id
1 'polypeptide(L)'
;MFQASHSVFRKLDVTWNLNYNDRAGDYTDFSSAQKVAYRPYLLLNTRIAWQLKQWMVYADLNNLLNQDYVDFGGLPLPGFNALVGLKWSWR
;
A
#
# COMPACT_ATOMS: atom_id res chain seq x y z
N MET A 1 -9.92 5.41 5.48
CA MET A 1 -9.06 4.22 5.56
C MET A 1 -9.85 3.10 6.21
N PHE A 2 -10.01 1.98 5.51
CA PHE A 2 -10.61 0.76 6.05
C PHE A 2 -9.55 -0.33 6.18
N GLN A 3 -9.63 -1.13 7.23
CA GLN A 3 -8.72 -2.25 7.47
C GLN A 3 -9.50 -3.49 7.90
N ALA A 4 -9.11 -4.63 7.36
CA ALA A 4 -9.63 -5.94 7.75
C ALA A 4 -8.47 -6.91 7.94
N SER A 5 -8.43 -7.61 9.06
CA SER A 5 -7.40 -8.60 9.38
C SER A 5 -8.05 -9.91 9.77
N HIS A 6 -7.52 -11.02 9.27
CA HIS A 6 -7.97 -12.35 9.65
C HIS A 6 -6.85 -13.38 9.57
N SER A 7 -6.90 -14.37 10.46
CA SER A 7 -6.00 -15.52 10.42
C SER A 7 -6.66 -16.62 9.58
N VAL A 8 -6.04 -16.98 8.46
CA VAL A 8 -6.61 -17.93 7.48
C VAL A 8 -6.35 -19.38 7.88
N PHE A 9 -5.08 -19.72 8.18
CA PHE A 9 -4.67 -21.09 8.51
C PHE A 9 -3.32 -21.10 9.24
N ARG A 10 -3.14 -21.93 10.30
CA ARG A 10 -1.85 -22.18 10.98
C ARG A 10 -0.93 -20.95 11.14
N LYS A 11 -1.45 -19.91 11.81
CA LYS A 11 -0.72 -18.65 12.09
C LYS A 11 -0.32 -17.85 10.84
N LEU A 12 -1.04 -18.05 9.74
CA LEU A 12 -1.02 -17.18 8.57
C LEU A 12 -2.02 -16.06 8.80
N ASP A 13 -1.51 -14.86 8.99
CA ASP A 13 -2.27 -13.63 9.16
C ASP A 13 -2.28 -12.84 7.86
N VAL A 14 -3.47 -12.41 7.44
CA VAL A 14 -3.64 -11.54 6.27
C VAL A 14 -4.33 -10.27 6.71
N THR A 15 -3.72 -9.13 6.40
CA THR A 15 -4.26 -7.79 6.64
C THR A 15 -4.49 -7.08 5.32
N TRP A 16 -5.72 -6.64 5.08
CA TRP A 16 -6.15 -5.84 3.95
C TRP A 16 -6.32 -4.39 4.39
N ASN A 17 -5.87 -3.45 3.57
CA ASN A 17 -6.02 -2.04 3.82
C ASN A 17 -6.51 -1.32 2.57
N LEU A 18 -7.71 -0.74 2.64
CA LEU A 18 -8.36 -0.03 1.55
C LEU A 18 -8.42 1.47 1.87
N ASN A 19 -7.84 2.29 1.01
CA ASN A 19 -7.78 3.74 1.17
C ASN A 19 -8.34 4.45 -0.05
N TYR A 20 -9.49 5.09 0.11
CA TYR A 20 -9.96 6.10 -0.83
C TYR A 20 -9.41 7.46 -0.38
N ASN A 21 -8.74 8.16 -1.29
CA ASN A 21 -8.19 9.48 -1.04
C ASN A 21 -8.74 10.43 -2.11
N ASP A 22 -9.38 11.49 -1.64
CA ASP A 22 -9.86 12.59 -2.46
C ASP A 22 -9.23 13.87 -1.91
N ARG A 23 -8.31 14.46 -2.67
CA ARG A 23 -7.55 15.62 -2.24
C ARG A 23 -8.14 16.87 -2.88
N ALA A 24 -8.39 17.89 -2.08
CA ALA A 24 -8.79 19.19 -2.59
C ALA A 24 -7.60 19.93 -3.21
N GLY A 25 -7.88 20.71 -4.25
CA GLY A 25 -6.92 21.61 -4.90
C GLY A 25 -6.21 21.00 -6.11
N ASP A 26 -5.16 21.71 -6.52
CA ASP A 26 -4.43 21.43 -7.75
C ASP A 26 -2.93 21.27 -7.47
N TYR A 27 -2.22 20.61 -8.39
CA TYR A 27 -0.76 20.59 -8.47
C TYR A 27 -0.30 21.15 -9.82
N THR A 28 0.98 21.55 -9.89
CA THR A 28 1.58 21.92 -11.17
C THR A 28 2.17 20.67 -11.80
N ASP A 29 1.63 20.25 -12.93
CA ASP A 29 2.12 19.09 -13.65
C ASP A 29 3.52 19.37 -14.23
N PHE A 30 4.49 18.51 -13.93
CA PHE A 30 5.88 18.72 -14.31
C PHE A 30 6.11 18.65 -15.83
N SER A 31 5.26 17.92 -16.56
CA SER A 31 5.42 17.72 -18.00
C SER A 31 4.86 18.87 -18.83
N SER A 32 3.73 19.43 -18.40
CA SER A 32 2.97 20.47 -19.10
C SER A 32 3.10 21.86 -18.48
N ALA A 33 3.63 21.96 -17.26
CA ALA A 33 3.67 23.17 -16.43
C ALA A 33 2.29 23.78 -16.13
N GLN A 34 1.21 23.02 -16.33
CA GLN A 34 -0.16 23.46 -16.08
C GLN A 34 -0.63 23.07 -14.68
N LYS A 35 -1.56 23.85 -14.13
CA LYS A 35 -2.28 23.46 -12.91
C LYS A 35 -3.33 22.42 -13.25
N VAL A 36 -3.26 21.28 -12.58
CA VAL A 36 -4.17 20.15 -12.75
C VAL A 36 -4.74 19.78 -11.39
N ALA A 37 -6.06 19.60 -11.34
CA ALA A 37 -6.73 19.15 -10.13
C ALA A 37 -6.30 17.74 -9.72
N TYR A 38 -6.18 17.50 -8.42
CA TYR A 38 -5.99 16.15 -7.92
C TYR A 38 -7.18 15.28 -8.32
N ARG A 39 -6.89 14.06 -8.79
CA ARG A 39 -7.90 13.06 -9.06
C ARG A 39 -8.04 12.15 -7.86
N PRO A 40 -9.26 11.78 -7.44
CA PRO A 40 -9.43 10.81 -6.38
C PRO A 40 -8.85 9.46 -6.81
N TYR A 41 -8.27 8.74 -5.86
CA TYR A 41 -7.67 7.43 -6.10
C TYR A 41 -7.99 6.46 -4.96
N LEU A 42 -8.03 5.18 -5.32
CA LEU A 42 -8.28 4.07 -4.42
C LEU A 42 -7.04 3.17 -4.39
N LEU A 43 -6.50 2.93 -3.19
CA LEU A 43 -5.38 2.02 -2.97
C LEU A 43 -5.84 0.83 -2.15
N LEU A 44 -5.50 -0.37 -2.62
CA LEU A 44 -5.61 -1.61 -1.86
C LEU A 44 -4.20 -2.12 -1.54
N ASN A 45 -3.89 -2.25 -0.26
CA ASN A 45 -2.64 -2.82 0.22
C ASN A 45 -2.92 -4.09 1.01
N THR A 46 -1.96 -5.02 1.03
CA THR A 46 -2.09 -6.29 1.73
C THR A 46 -0.78 -6.70 2.37
N ARG A 47 -0.83 -7.12 3.64
CA ARG A 47 0.27 -7.83 4.30
C ARG A 47 -0.16 -9.27 4.53
N ILE A 48 0.69 -10.21 4.12
CA ILE A 48 0.58 -11.62 4.46
C ILE A 48 1.75 -11.95 5.38
N ALA A 49 1.49 -12.49 6.56
CA ALA A 49 2.52 -12.85 7.52
C ALA A 49 2.30 -14.27 8.04
N TRP A 50 3.34 -15.08 8.04
CA TRP A 50 3.33 -16.41 8.61
C TRP A 50 4.21 -16.48 9.85
N GLN A 51 3.57 -16.68 11.01
CA GLN A 51 4.27 -16.79 12.29
C GLN A 51 4.77 -18.22 12.55
N LEU A 52 6.08 -18.35 12.72
CA LEU A 52 6.76 -19.54 13.23
C LEU A 52 7.23 -19.26 14.68
N LYS A 53 7.84 -20.23 15.37
CA LYS A 53 8.23 -20.08 16.79
C LYS A 53 9.16 -18.88 17.03
N GLN A 54 10.24 -18.78 16.27
CA GLN A 54 11.26 -17.73 16.40
C GLN A 54 11.36 -16.86 15.14
N TRP A 55 10.55 -17.14 14.12
CA TRP A 55 10.65 -16.54 12.80
C TRP A 55 9.29 -16.05 12.34
N MET A 56 9.27 -15.02 11.52
CA MET A 56 8.11 -14.56 10.77
C MET A 56 8.54 -14.31 9.34
N VAL A 57 7.89 -14.98 8.39
CA VAL A 57 8.01 -14.66 6.96
C VAL A 57 6.85 -13.76 6.60
N TYR A 58 7.08 -12.66 5.92
CA TYR A 58 6.00 -11.76 5.50
C TYR A 58 6.20 -11.22 4.09
N ALA A 59 5.09 -10.87 3.46
CA ALA A 59 5.05 -10.17 2.20
C ALA A 59 4.12 -8.95 2.32
N ASP A 60 4.63 -7.79 1.93
CA ASP A 60 3.87 -6.55 1.76
C ASP A 60 3.61 -6.36 0.28
N LEU A 61 2.34 -6.28 -0.10
CA LEU A 61 1.86 -6.01 -1.44
C LEU A 61 1.17 -4.65 -1.41
N ASN A 62 1.82 -3.62 -1.91
CA ASN A 62 1.30 -2.26 -1.92
C ASN A 62 0.74 -1.92 -3.31
N ASN A 63 -0.34 -1.15 -3.31
CA ASN A 63 -1.04 -0.74 -4.52
C ASN A 63 -1.40 -1.95 -5.41
N LEU A 64 -2.12 -2.91 -4.83
CA LEU A 64 -2.54 -4.17 -5.49
C LEU A 64 -3.41 -3.93 -6.73
N LEU A 65 -4.06 -2.77 -6.82
CA LEU A 65 -4.85 -2.35 -7.99
C LEU A 65 -3.97 -1.77 -9.11
N ASN A 66 -2.67 -1.60 -8.88
CA ASN A 66 -1.72 -0.93 -9.76
C ASN A 66 -2.23 0.44 -10.24
N GLN A 67 -2.79 1.22 -9.31
CA GLN A 67 -3.32 2.55 -9.59
C GLN A 67 -2.18 3.52 -9.86
N ASP A 68 -2.22 4.26 -10.96
CA ASP A 68 -1.35 5.41 -11.16
C ASP A 68 -1.93 6.62 -10.42
N TYR A 69 -1.13 7.23 -9.54
CA TYR A 69 -1.61 8.33 -8.70
C TYR A 69 -0.51 9.33 -8.37
N VAL A 70 -0.94 10.54 -8.05
CA VAL A 70 -0.11 11.65 -7.61
C VAL A 70 -0.65 12.17 -6.29
N ASP A 71 0.26 12.53 -5.40
CA ASP A 71 -0.12 13.01 -4.06
C ASP A 71 0.78 14.16 -3.61
N PHE A 72 2.11 13.94 -3.60
CA PHE A 72 3.08 14.94 -3.15
C PHE A 72 3.38 15.97 -4.23
N GLY A 73 2.48 16.95 -4.41
CA GLY A 73 2.70 18.09 -5.30
C GLY A 73 2.79 17.72 -6.78
N GLY A 74 2.08 16.66 -7.19
CA GLY A 74 2.13 16.14 -8.56
C GLY A 74 3.17 15.07 -8.81
N LEU A 75 3.96 14.67 -7.81
CA LEU A 75 4.92 13.57 -7.94
C LEU A 75 4.18 12.25 -8.22
N PRO A 76 4.46 11.56 -9.34
CA PRO A 76 3.96 10.21 -9.59
C PRO A 76 4.53 9.26 -8.54
N LEU A 77 3.63 8.58 -7.84
CA LEU A 77 4.02 7.60 -6.83
C LEU A 77 4.10 6.19 -7.44
N PRO A 78 4.83 5.27 -6.78
CA PRO A 78 4.97 3.92 -7.31
C PRO A 78 3.63 3.22 -7.53
N GLY A 79 3.54 2.49 -8.65
CA GLY A 79 2.48 1.52 -8.91
C GLY A 79 2.56 0.33 -7.96
N PHE A 80 2.11 -0.84 -8.42
CA PHE A 80 2.23 -2.07 -7.65
C PHE A 80 3.69 -2.32 -7.26
N ASN A 81 3.92 -2.57 -5.97
CA ASN A 81 5.21 -2.98 -5.47
C ASN A 81 5.06 -4.02 -4.37
N ALA A 82 6.07 -4.89 -4.27
CA ALA A 82 6.10 -5.98 -3.33
C ALA A 82 7.41 -5.99 -2.54
N LEU A 83 7.32 -6.27 -1.25
CA LEU A 83 8.46 -6.52 -0.38
C LEU A 83 8.24 -7.84 0.34
N VAL A 84 9.25 -8.70 0.33
CA VAL A 84 9.26 -9.95 1.11
C VAL A 84 10.35 -9.85 2.17
N GLY A 85 10.02 -10.20 3.40
CA GLY A 85 10.92 -10.09 4.54
C GLY A 85 10.87 -11.32 5.45
N LEU A 86 11.98 -11.51 6.15
CA LEU A 86 12.15 -12.50 7.20
C LEU A 86 12.53 -11.78 8.49
N LYS A 87 11.76 -11.99 9.54
CA LYS A 87 12.04 -11.46 10.88
C LYS A 87 12.39 -12.61 11.81
N TRP A 88 13.51 -12.48 12.51
CA TRP A 88 13.87 -13.37 13.61
C TRP A 88 13.62 -12.68 14.95
N SER A 89 13.12 -13.42 15.93
CA SER A 89 12.95 -12.94 17.29
C SER A 89 13.60 -13.93 18.25
N TRP A 90 14.68 -13.51 18.89
CA TRP A 90 15.27 -14.18 20.03
C TRP A 90 14.66 -13.57 21.31
N ARG A 91 13.98 -14.42 22.07
CA ARG A 91 13.75 -14.26 23.50
C ARG A 91 14.35 -15.49 24.15
#